data_AF-A0A434M053-F1
#
_entry.id   AF-A0A434M053-F1
#
_cell.length_a   1.000
_cell.length_b   1.000
_cell.length_c   1.000
_cell.angle_alpha   90.00
_cell.angle_beta   90.00
_cell.angle_gamma   90.00
#
_symmetry.space_group_name_H-M   'P 1'
#
loop_
_entity.id
_entity.type
_entity.pdbx_description
1 polymer ?
#
loop_
_entity_poly.entity_id
_entity_poly.type
_entity_poly.pdbx_seq_one_letter_code
_entity_poly.pdbx_strand_id
1 'polypeptide(L)'
;MTSFSSRVAAAAAAIREIFPETPLQENDYLSKKTGARVLLKREDLSPVRSYKIRGAFNFFRKALDAGNDAELFVCASAGNHAQGFAFVCRHFGRQGVVFMPVT
;
A
#
# COMPACT_ATOMS: atom_id res chain seq x y z
N MET A 1 -12.94 -10.18 -20.38
CA MET A 1 -12.95 -9.66 -19.00
C MET A 1 -11.65 -10.06 -18.33
N THR A 2 -10.85 -9.10 -17.83
CA THR A 2 -9.66 -9.43 -17.02
C THR A 2 -10.08 -9.97 -15.65
N SER A 3 -9.51 -11.09 -15.22
CA SER A 3 -9.83 -11.70 -13.93
C SER A 3 -9.39 -10.83 -12.75
N PHE A 4 -9.92 -11.11 -11.55
CA PHE A 4 -9.43 -10.47 -10.33
C PHE A 4 -7.91 -10.66 -10.17
N SER A 5 -7.42 -11.89 -10.36
CA SER A 5 -6.01 -12.24 -10.23
C SER A 5 -5.11 -11.46 -11.18
N SER A 6 -5.53 -11.24 -12.43
CA SER A 6 -4.73 -10.46 -13.37
C SER A 6 -4.62 -8.99 -12.97
N ARG A 7 -5.70 -8.41 -12.42
CA ARG A 7 -5.67 -7.02 -11.89
C ARG A 7 -4.77 -6.89 -10.67
N VAL A 8 -4.77 -7.89 -9.78
CA VAL A 8 -3.87 -7.94 -8.62
C VAL A 8 -2.42 -8.07 -9.06
N ALA A 9 -2.11 -8.94 -10.04
CA ALA A 9 -0.77 -9.10 -10.58
C ALA A 9 -0.24 -7.78 -11.19
N ALA A 10 -1.07 -7.07 -11.95
CA ALA A 10 -0.71 -5.76 -12.51
C ALA A 10 -0.40 -4.73 -11.41
N ALA A 11 -1.21 -4.66 -10.35
CA ALA A 11 -0.94 -3.78 -9.21
C ALA A 11 0.34 -4.17 -8.45
N ALA A 12 0.60 -5.47 -8.31
CA ALA A 12 1.80 -6.00 -7.65
C ALA A 12 3.09 -5.75 -8.45
N ALA A 13 3.01 -5.69 -9.78
CA ALA A 13 4.12 -5.27 -10.62
C ALA A 13 4.36 -3.75 -10.49
N ALA A 14 3.31 -2.94 -10.63
CA ALA A 14 3.43 -1.48 -10.64
C ALA A 14 3.98 -0.91 -9.32
N ILE A 15 3.61 -1.48 -8.16
CA ILE A 15 4.07 -0.98 -6.85
C ILE A 15 5.60 -1.03 -6.67
N ARG A 16 6.31 -1.80 -7.51
CA ARG A 16 7.76 -1.96 -7.44
C ARG A 16 8.52 -0.69 -7.80
N GLU A 17 7.86 0.27 -8.42
CA GLU A 17 8.39 1.62 -8.64
C GLU A 17 8.70 2.36 -7.34
N ILE A 18 7.93 2.11 -6.26
CA ILE A 18 8.04 2.88 -5.02
C ILE A 18 8.68 2.13 -3.85
N PHE A 19 8.69 0.79 -3.86
CA PHE A 19 9.49 -0.03 -2.93
C PHE A 19 9.61 -1.51 -3.37
N PRO A 20 10.70 -2.20 -2.99
CA PRO A 20 10.91 -3.61 -3.33
C PRO A 20 9.93 -4.55 -2.60
N GLU A 21 10.01 -5.85 -2.90
CA GLU A 21 9.20 -6.84 -2.19
C GLU A 21 9.55 -6.93 -0.71
N THR A 22 8.53 -6.85 0.14
CA THR A 22 8.66 -7.09 1.57
C THR A 22 8.93 -8.57 1.82
N PRO A 23 9.84 -8.94 2.73
CA PRO A 23 10.22 -10.33 2.90
C PRO A 23 9.06 -11.17 3.47
N LEU A 24 9.10 -12.46 3.13
CA LEU A 24 8.34 -13.50 3.82
C LEU A 24 9.30 -14.17 4.79
N GLN A 25 9.14 -13.89 6.08
CA GLN A 25 10.11 -14.27 7.10
C GLN A 25 9.56 -15.38 7.99
N GLU A 26 10.33 -16.45 8.17
CA GLU A 26 9.93 -17.53 9.07
C GLU A 26 9.96 -17.07 10.53
N ASN A 27 8.98 -17.54 11.31
CA ASN A 27 8.90 -17.31 12.74
C ASN A 27 9.12 -18.62 13.48
N ASP A 28 10.34 -18.82 14.00
CA ASP A 28 10.74 -20.06 14.67
C ASP A 28 9.88 -20.39 15.88
N TYR A 29 9.55 -19.39 16.69
CA TYR A 29 8.77 -19.58 17.91
C TYR A 29 7.35 -20.06 17.58
N LEU A 30 6.65 -19.36 16.68
CA LEU A 30 5.30 -19.74 16.27
C LEU A 30 5.29 -21.07 15.53
N SER A 31 6.32 -21.34 14.72
CA SER A 31 6.42 -22.62 14.01
C SER A 31 6.55 -23.79 14.98
N LYS A 32 7.44 -23.67 15.98
CA LYS A 32 7.58 -24.66 17.06
C LYS A 32 6.31 -24.80 17.89
N LYS A 33 5.68 -23.68 18.24
CA LYS A 33 4.46 -23.65 19.07
C LYS A 33 3.26 -24.30 18.38
N THR A 34 3.14 -24.16 17.06
CA THR A 34 1.97 -24.63 16.29
C THR A 34 2.20 -25.96 15.59
N GLY A 35 3.45 -26.41 15.45
CA GLY A 35 3.80 -27.59 14.65
C GLY A 35 3.70 -27.37 13.14
N ALA A 36 3.45 -26.14 12.68
CA ALA A 36 3.35 -25.76 11.27
C ALA A 36 4.51 -24.82 10.88
N ARG A 37 4.80 -24.69 9.58
CA ARG A 37 5.74 -23.67 9.09
C ARG A 37 5.04 -22.31 9.03
N VAL A 38 5.33 -21.42 9.98
CA VAL A 38 4.71 -20.10 10.09
C VAL A 38 5.61 -19.04 9.45
N LEU A 39 5.10 -18.38 8.42
CA LEU A 39 5.78 -17.32 7.69
C LEU A 39 5.03 -15.99 7.85
N LEU A 40 5.76 -14.90 8.10
CA LEU A 40 5.22 -13.56 8.27
C LEU A 40 5.55 -12.70 7.06
N LYS A 41 4.52 -12.15 6.39
CA LYS A 41 4.72 -11.15 5.34
C LYS A 41 4.93 -9.78 5.98
N ARG A 42 6.17 -9.26 5.89
CA ARG A 42 6.63 -8.09 6.66
C ARG A 42 6.24 -6.74 6.04
N GLU A 43 4.94 -6.46 5.98
CA GLU A 43 4.41 -5.17 5.48
C GLU A 43 4.80 -3.96 6.34
N ASP A 44 5.21 -4.21 7.58
CA ASP A 44 5.80 -3.22 8.49
C ASP A 44 7.17 -2.69 8.02
N LEU A 45 7.82 -3.37 7.07
CA LEU A 45 9.06 -2.93 6.42
C LEU A 45 8.82 -2.10 5.15
N SER A 46 7.55 -1.81 4.81
CA SER A 46 7.24 -0.86 3.74
C SER A 46 7.59 0.58 4.15
N PRO A 47 7.72 1.53 3.20
CA PRO A 47 8.09 2.92 3.50
C PRO A 47 7.21 3.63 4.54
N VAL A 48 5.94 3.21 4.67
CA VAL A 48 4.98 3.76 5.63
C VAL A 48 4.56 2.75 6.69
N ARG A 49 5.38 1.71 6.88
CA ARG A 49 5.23 0.68 7.92
C ARG A 49 3.86 -0.01 7.94
N SER A 50 3.16 -0.05 6.81
CA SER A 50 1.87 -0.72 6.66
C SER A 50 1.54 -1.03 5.21
N TYR A 51 0.66 -2.01 4.99
CA TYR A 51 0.23 -2.42 3.65
C TYR A 51 -0.59 -1.36 2.90
N LYS A 52 -1.05 -0.30 3.57
CA LYS A 52 -2.02 0.67 3.02
C LYS A 52 -1.47 1.50 1.86
N ILE A 53 -0.14 1.65 1.76
CA ILE A 53 0.51 2.31 0.62
C ILE A 53 0.21 1.62 -0.71
N ARG A 54 0.02 0.30 -0.71
CA ARG A 54 -0.27 -0.47 -1.93
C ARG A 54 -1.59 -0.04 -2.57
N GLY A 55 -2.62 0.11 -1.73
CA GLY A 55 -3.94 0.56 -2.17
C GLY A 55 -3.92 2.01 -2.63
N ALA A 56 -3.27 2.89 -1.86
CA ALA A 56 -3.12 4.31 -2.20
C ALA A 56 -2.42 4.48 -3.56
N PHE A 57 -1.26 3.85 -3.76
CA PHE A 57 -0.51 3.93 -5.00
C PHE A 57 -1.32 3.43 -6.20
N ASN A 58 -1.97 2.26 -6.07
CA ASN A 58 -2.76 1.72 -7.17
C ASN A 58 -3.99 2.58 -7.50
N PHE A 59 -4.58 3.27 -6.50
CA PHE A 59 -5.64 4.24 -6.75
C PHE A 59 -5.13 5.43 -7.56
N PHE A 60 -4.06 6.10 -7.12
CA PHE A 60 -3.49 7.26 -7.82
C PHE A 60 -3.07 6.92 -9.24
N ARG A 61 -2.28 5.84 -9.40
CA ARG A 61 -1.84 5.39 -10.72
C ARG A 61 -3.01 5.21 -11.69
N LYS A 62 -4.09 4.56 -11.25
CA LYS A 62 -5.27 4.32 -12.09
C LYS A 62 -6.09 5.59 -12.35
N ALA A 63 -6.20 6.47 -11.36
CA ALA A 63 -6.93 7.73 -11.53
C ALA A 63 -6.23 8.62 -12.56
N LEU A 64 -4.91 8.77 -12.44
CA LEU A 64 -4.09 9.58 -13.36
C LEU A 64 -4.08 8.96 -14.78
N ASP A 65 -3.94 7.64 -14.89
CA ASP A 65 -4.00 6.92 -16.18
C ASP A 65 -5.37 7.07 -16.87
N ALA A 66 -6.44 7.17 -16.09
CA ALA A 66 -7.78 7.47 -16.60
C ALA A 66 -7.99 8.95 -16.97
N GLY A 67 -6.93 9.77 -16.94
CA GLY A 67 -6.99 11.19 -17.30
C GLY A 67 -7.47 12.11 -16.19
N ASN A 68 -7.50 11.67 -14.93
CA ASN A 68 -7.78 12.55 -13.81
C ASN A 68 -6.60 13.52 -13.62
N ASP A 69 -6.84 14.80 -13.86
CA ASP A 69 -5.85 15.88 -13.77
C ASP A 69 -5.92 16.64 -12.44
N ALA A 70 -6.76 16.21 -11.49
CA ALA A 70 -6.95 16.88 -10.22
C ALA A 70 -5.62 17.16 -9.50
N GLU A 71 -5.44 18.41 -9.07
CA GLU A 71 -4.27 18.82 -8.30
C GLU A 71 -4.36 18.37 -6.84
N LEU A 72 -5.58 18.28 -6.32
CA LEU A 72 -5.89 17.94 -4.93
C LEU A 72 -6.62 16.61 -4.82
N PHE A 73 -6.10 15.75 -3.95
CA PHE A 73 -6.76 14.52 -3.53
C PHE A 73 -7.11 14.60 -2.04
N VAL A 74 -8.19 13.90 -1.64
CA VAL A 74 -8.68 13.92 -0.26
C VAL A 74 -8.93 12.49 0.23
N CYS A 75 -8.58 12.23 1.49
CA CYS A 75 -8.97 10.99 2.17
C CYS A 75 -9.36 11.25 3.64
N ALA A 76 -10.09 10.31 4.25
CA ALA A 76 -10.27 10.25 5.70
C ALA A 76 -9.56 9.01 6.24
N SER A 77 -8.71 9.17 7.24
CA SER A 77 -7.99 8.05 7.85
C SER A 77 -7.49 8.39 9.25
N ALA A 78 -7.53 7.41 10.15
CA ALA A 78 -6.96 7.52 11.49
C ALA A 78 -5.44 7.28 11.57
N GLY A 79 -4.74 6.94 10.48
CA GLY A 79 -3.28 6.71 10.55
C GLY A 79 -2.65 6.07 9.33
N ASN A 80 -2.57 4.73 9.28
CA ASN A 80 -1.80 4.01 8.26
C ASN A 80 -2.12 4.39 6.80
N HIS A 81 -3.41 4.64 6.49
CA HIS A 81 -3.76 5.11 5.15
C HIS A 81 -3.40 6.58 4.94
N ALA A 82 -3.50 7.46 5.95
CA ALA A 82 -3.01 8.83 5.88
C ALA A 82 -1.53 8.90 5.48
N GLN A 83 -0.68 8.08 6.11
CA GLN A 83 0.75 8.05 5.81
C GLN A 83 1.01 7.53 4.39
N GLY A 84 0.37 6.43 4.00
CA GLY A 84 0.47 5.88 2.63
C GLY A 84 -0.04 6.85 1.56
N PHE A 85 -1.13 7.54 1.85
CA PHE A 85 -1.73 8.56 0.98
C PHE A 85 -0.79 9.75 0.80
N ALA A 86 -0.27 10.32 1.90
CA ALA A 86 0.68 11.43 1.85
C ALA A 86 1.97 11.07 1.09
N PHE A 87 2.49 9.86 1.29
CA PHE A 87 3.65 9.36 0.54
C PHE A 87 3.37 9.34 -0.98
N VAL A 88 2.20 8.81 -1.37
CA VAL A 88 1.81 8.67 -2.78
C VAL A 88 1.50 10.03 -3.42
N CYS A 89 0.85 10.94 -2.70
CA CYS A 89 0.69 12.34 -3.13
C CYS A 89 2.04 12.96 -3.49
N ARG A 90 3.04 12.84 -2.61
CA ARG A 90 4.40 13.32 -2.87
C ARG A 90 5.01 12.65 -4.11
N HIS A 91 4.88 11.34 -4.25
CA HIS A 91 5.44 10.59 -5.37
C HIS A 91 4.88 11.06 -6.73
N PHE A 92 3.56 11.31 -6.83
CA PHE A 92 2.92 11.78 -8.07
C PHE A 92 2.88 13.32 -8.22
N GLY A 93 3.50 14.07 -7.31
CA GLY A 93 3.49 15.54 -7.35
C GLY A 93 2.10 16.16 -7.15
N ARG A 94 1.23 15.52 -6.35
CA ARG A 94 -0.15 15.96 -6.07
C ARG A 94 -0.29 16.48 -4.65
N GLN A 95 -1.20 17.40 -4.43
CA GLN A 95 -1.58 17.84 -3.10
C GLN A 95 -2.54 16.83 -2.45
N GLY A 96 -2.43 16.69 -1.14
CA GLY A 96 -3.24 15.74 -0.36
C GLY A 96 -3.79 16.37 0.90
N VAL A 97 -5.09 16.22 1.15
CA VAL A 97 -5.73 16.56 2.43
C VAL A 97 -6.21 15.30 3.11
N VAL A 98 -5.84 15.15 4.38
CA VAL A 98 -6.22 14.01 5.22
C VAL A 98 -7.10 14.50 6.36
N PHE A 99 -8.32 13.97 6.43
CA PHE A 99 -9.19 14.14 7.60
C PHE A 99 -8.89 13.05 8.62
N MET A 100 -8.41 13.46 9.80
CA MET A 100 -8.08 12.57 10.92
C MET A 100 -9.00 12.84 12.12
N PRO A 101 -9.38 11.82 12.91
CA PRO A 101 -10.10 12.03 14.16
C PRO A 101 -9.21 12.73 15.21
N VAL A 102 -9.83 13.52 16.08
CA VAL A 102 -9.15 14.33 17.12
C VAL A 102 -9.05 13.61 18.48
N THR A 103 -9.52 12.36 18.55
CA THR A 103 -9.65 11.55 19.78
C THR A 103 -8.32 11.05 20.31
#